data_AF-V9ENJ4-F1
#
_entry.id   AF-V9ENJ4-F1
#
_cell.length_a   1.000
_cell.length_b   1.000
_cell.length_c   1.000
_cell.angle_alpha   90.00
_cell.angle_beta   90.00
_cell.angle_gamma   90.00
#
_symmetry.space_group_name_H-M   'P 1'
#
loop_
_entity.id
_entity.type
_entity.pdbx_description
1 polymer ?
#
loop_
_entity_poly.entity_id
_entity_poly.type
_entity_poly.pdbx_seq_one_letter_code
_entity_poly.pdbx_strand_id
1 'polypeptide(L)'
;MRGVFGSTSVAVLLVHAVSWWVGSEAALPVVREVVTGTIFRKAGYLTVDQYTMNIAASTAIVEIDLLSMETADNKTFTDVNADCDSAYIDPQVYLFQRLTDGSLSLVASNDDTGDDNSVYFSRGRTDGSVSAQDSYLIRQLSQGTYVLAVGRYPLSQAAAAASRSTDSVNDFSPYFCMARKASYGNYKMTIRVQSTSTQRFLTNKANSYVGNSCSVPSSVTTECVYALPANIGSDILRTCSYDKTIY
;
A
#
# COMPACT_ATOMS: atom_id res chain seq x y z
N MET A 1 -92.95 27.10 20.33
CA MET A 1 -92.30 26.90 21.63
C MET A 1 -91.46 25.63 21.57
N ARG A 2 -90.21 25.71 22.06
CA ARG A 2 -89.25 24.61 22.35
C ARG A 2 -88.72 23.86 21.11
N GLY A 3 -87.43 23.70 20.87
CA GLY A 3 -86.21 24.04 21.60
C GLY A 3 -85.10 23.22 20.94
N VAL A 4 -84.12 23.86 20.31
CA VAL A 4 -82.98 23.20 19.66
C VAL A 4 -81.85 23.10 20.68
N PHE A 5 -81.44 21.88 20.98
CA PHE A 5 -80.28 21.58 21.83
C PHE A 5 -79.00 21.94 21.09
N GLY A 6 -78.17 22.76 21.73
CA GLY A 6 -76.79 22.98 21.35
C GLY A 6 -75.90 21.80 21.76
N SER A 7 -74.88 21.53 20.96
CA SER A 7 -73.69 20.80 21.40
C SER A 7 -72.47 21.42 20.75
N THR A 8 -71.67 22.03 21.61
CA THR A 8 -70.33 22.56 21.35
C THR A 8 -69.40 21.42 20.90
N SER A 9 -68.76 21.57 19.73
CA SER A 9 -67.61 20.75 19.35
C SER A 9 -66.35 21.61 19.37
N VAL A 10 -65.43 21.23 20.25
CA VAL A 10 -64.09 21.80 20.42
C VAL A 10 -63.24 21.39 19.22
N ALA A 11 -62.70 22.36 18.49
CA ALA A 11 -61.75 22.12 17.42
C ALA A 11 -60.41 21.68 18.02
N VAL A 12 -59.98 20.45 17.73
CA VAL A 12 -58.62 19.97 18.01
C VAL A 12 -57.76 20.26 16.79
N LEU A 13 -56.82 21.20 16.91
CA LEU A 13 -55.79 21.47 15.91
C LEU A 13 -54.78 20.31 15.95
N LEU A 14 -54.77 19.46 14.92
CA LEU A 14 -53.71 18.46 14.72
C LEU A 14 -52.48 19.15 14.12
N VAL A 15 -51.48 19.44 14.96
CA VAL A 15 -50.15 19.86 14.51
C VAL A 15 -49.46 18.64 13.89
N HIS A 16 -49.29 18.64 12.57
CA HIS A 16 -48.43 17.68 11.90
C HIS A 16 -46.97 18.00 12.22
N ALA A 17 -46.36 17.21 13.11
CA ALA A 17 -44.92 17.20 13.27
C ALA A 17 -44.31 16.47 12.07
N VAL A 18 -43.80 17.22 11.10
CA VAL A 18 -42.92 16.68 10.05
C VAL A 18 -41.54 16.53 10.70
N SER A 19 -41.23 15.33 11.15
CA SER A 19 -39.90 14.96 11.62
C SER A 19 -38.96 14.86 10.42
N TRP A 20 -38.09 15.84 10.27
CA TRP A 20 -36.96 15.77 9.35
C TRP A 20 -35.97 14.73 9.89
N TRP A 21 -36.10 13.50 9.41
CA TRP A 21 -35.05 12.49 9.55
C TRP A 21 -33.89 12.92 8.67
N VAL A 22 -32.94 13.64 9.25
CA VAL A 22 -31.58 13.72 8.69
C VAL A 22 -30.97 12.34 8.92
N GLY A 23 -31.22 11.41 8.00
CA GLY A 23 -30.58 10.12 8.02
C GLY A 23 -29.07 10.36 7.93
N SER A 24 -28.34 10.06 9.00
CA SER A 24 -26.90 9.85 8.89
C SER A 24 -26.72 8.70 7.91
N GLU A 25 -26.20 8.96 6.72
CA GLU A 25 -25.80 7.88 5.82
C GLU A 25 -24.89 6.94 6.60
N ALA A 26 -25.28 5.68 6.69
CA ALA A 26 -24.48 4.69 7.39
C ALA A 26 -23.09 4.62 6.73
N ALA A 27 -22.05 4.68 7.54
CA ALA A 27 -20.68 4.61 7.03
C ALA A 27 -20.51 3.32 6.21
N LEU A 28 -19.98 3.46 4.99
CA LEU A 28 -19.71 2.31 4.12
C LEU A 28 -18.70 1.36 4.80
N PRO A 29 -18.90 0.03 4.71
CA PRO A 29 -17.95 -0.93 5.26
C PRO A 29 -16.57 -0.82 4.59
N VAL A 30 -15.54 -1.18 5.36
CA VAL A 30 -14.14 -1.22 4.91
C VAL A 30 -13.64 -2.66 4.98
N VAL A 31 -13.21 -3.20 3.84
CA VAL A 31 -12.48 -4.47 3.76
C VAL A 31 -10.99 -4.16 3.70
N ARG A 32 -10.21 -4.73 4.62
CA ARG A 32 -8.76 -4.55 4.70
C ARG A 32 -8.05 -5.87 4.40
N GLU A 33 -7.08 -5.81 3.50
CA GLU A 33 -6.14 -6.90 3.25
C GLU A 33 -4.71 -6.41 3.47
N VAL A 34 -3.88 -7.23 4.14
CA VAL A 34 -2.45 -6.98 4.32
C VAL A 34 -1.69 -8.08 3.60
N VAL A 35 -0.68 -7.69 2.84
CA VAL A 35 0.18 -8.60 2.09
C VAL A 35 1.63 -8.18 2.27
N THR A 36 2.51 -9.14 2.48
CA THR A 36 3.95 -8.92 2.42
C THR A 36 4.46 -9.50 1.11
N GLY A 37 5.44 -8.84 0.51
CA GLY A 37 6.09 -9.29 -0.72
C GLY A 37 7.58 -9.00 -0.71
N THR A 38 8.26 -9.52 -1.72
CA THR A 38 9.70 -9.37 -1.89
C THR A 38 10.02 -9.07 -3.35
N ILE A 39 10.77 -7.99 -3.57
CA ILE A 39 11.31 -7.65 -4.90
C ILE A 39 12.72 -8.19 -5.02
N PHE A 40 12.98 -8.97 -6.05
CA PHE A 40 14.27 -9.63 -6.27
C PHE A 40 15.08 -8.94 -7.35
N ARG A 41 16.38 -8.81 -7.10
CA ARG A 41 17.37 -8.54 -8.13
C ARG A 41 17.78 -9.84 -8.81
N LYS A 42 17.71 -9.88 -10.13
CA LYS A 42 18.23 -10.94 -11.00
C LYS A 42 19.35 -10.36 -11.87
N ALA A 43 20.09 -11.22 -12.57
CA ALA A 43 21.31 -10.84 -13.29
C ALA A 43 21.14 -9.68 -14.30
N GLY A 44 19.93 -9.44 -14.82
CA GLY A 44 19.68 -8.35 -15.77
C GLY A 44 18.32 -7.66 -15.61
N TYR A 45 17.61 -7.90 -14.51
CA TYR A 45 16.31 -7.27 -14.24
C TYR A 45 15.94 -7.39 -12.76
N LEU A 46 14.90 -6.67 -12.35
CA LEU A 46 14.24 -6.84 -11.08
C LEU A 46 12.81 -7.31 -11.29
N THR A 47 12.33 -8.14 -10.37
CA THR A 47 10.93 -8.55 -10.37
C THR A 47 10.02 -7.36 -10.09
N VAL A 48 8.80 -7.44 -10.57
CA VAL A 48 7.71 -6.55 -10.18
C VAL A 48 6.57 -7.47 -9.78
N ASP A 49 6.08 -7.30 -8.57
CA ASP A 49 4.94 -8.06 -8.07
C ASP A 49 3.65 -7.48 -8.65
N GLN A 50 2.74 -8.35 -9.08
CA GLN A 50 1.42 -7.94 -9.53
C GLN A 50 0.33 -8.59 -8.68
N TYR A 51 -0.69 -7.78 -8.38
CA TYR A 51 -1.84 -8.14 -7.57
C TYR A 51 -3.11 -7.87 -8.36
N THR A 52 -4.03 -8.82 -8.42
CA THR A 52 -5.33 -8.60 -9.10
C THR A 52 -6.39 -8.29 -8.07
N MET A 53 -7.07 -7.15 -8.26
CA MET A 53 -8.19 -6.71 -7.44
C MET A 53 -9.49 -6.69 -8.27
N ASN A 54 -10.57 -7.23 -7.72
CA ASN A 54 -11.90 -7.13 -8.30
C ASN A 54 -12.76 -6.22 -7.43
N ILE A 55 -13.12 -5.05 -7.98
CA ILE A 55 -14.05 -4.12 -7.35
C ILE A 55 -15.46 -4.52 -7.77
N ALA A 56 -16.25 -5.02 -6.82
CA ALA A 56 -17.60 -5.51 -7.07
C ALA A 56 -18.67 -4.42 -6.99
N ALA A 57 -18.46 -3.40 -6.14
CA ALA A 57 -19.38 -2.27 -6.01
C ALA A 57 -19.27 -1.32 -7.20
N SER A 58 -20.35 -0.62 -7.54
CA SER A 58 -20.38 0.38 -8.62
C SER A 58 -19.39 1.52 -8.39
N THR A 59 -19.11 1.84 -7.12
CA THR A 59 -18.07 2.78 -6.69
C THR A 59 -17.41 2.26 -5.40
N ALA A 60 -16.10 2.46 -5.28
CA ALA A 60 -15.32 2.13 -4.10
C ALA A 60 -14.16 3.10 -3.92
N ILE A 61 -13.86 3.49 -2.68
CA ILE A 61 -12.60 4.16 -2.35
C ILE A 61 -11.58 3.08 -2.02
N VAL A 62 -10.47 3.07 -2.75
CA VAL A 62 -9.35 2.13 -2.58
C VAL A 62 -8.14 2.90 -2.12
N GLU A 63 -7.62 2.53 -0.96
CA GLU A 63 -6.39 3.05 -0.37
C GLU A 63 -5.34 1.93 -0.38
N ILE A 64 -4.14 2.25 -0.84
CA ILE A 64 -2.98 1.37 -0.94
C ILE A 64 -1.83 2.08 -0.23
N ASP A 65 -1.19 1.38 0.69
CA ASP A 65 -0.20 1.90 1.62
C ASP A 65 0.93 0.87 1.73
N LEU A 66 2.17 1.30 1.48
CA LEU A 66 3.35 0.43 1.49
C LEU A 66 4.33 0.90 2.56
N LEU A 67 4.86 -0.06 3.31
CA LEU A 67 5.97 0.13 4.23
C LEU A 67 7.14 -0.72 3.75
N SER A 68 8.24 -0.05 3.41
CA SER A 68 9.50 -0.69 3.05
C SER A 68 10.69 0.20 3.40
N MET A 69 10.67 1.48 3.07
CA MET A 69 11.82 2.37 3.20
C MET A 69 12.23 2.57 4.67
N GLU A 70 13.27 1.85 5.09
CA GLU A 70 13.67 1.80 6.50
C GLU A 70 14.55 2.96 6.97
N THR A 71 14.86 3.91 6.08
CA THR A 71 15.76 5.03 6.39
C THR A 71 15.23 6.36 5.89
N ALA A 72 15.31 7.39 6.73
CA ALA A 72 14.97 8.78 6.38
C ALA A 72 16.19 9.56 5.85
N ASP A 73 17.40 9.11 6.19
CA ASP A 73 18.65 9.86 6.01
C ASP A 73 19.77 9.06 5.36
N ASN A 74 19.48 7.81 4.96
CA ASN A 74 20.43 6.82 4.47
C ASN A 74 21.54 6.46 5.47
N LYS A 75 21.32 6.67 6.77
CA LYS A 75 22.30 6.37 7.83
C LYS A 75 21.70 5.57 8.97
N THR A 76 20.49 5.94 9.39
CA THR A 76 19.74 5.29 10.47
C THR A 76 18.67 4.39 9.89
N PHE A 77 18.44 3.24 10.52
CA PHE A 77 17.51 2.23 10.03
C PHE A 77 16.45 1.94 11.10
N THR A 78 15.20 1.84 10.67
CA THR A 78 14.05 1.47 11.50
C THR A 78 13.27 0.39 10.76
N ASP A 79 13.05 -0.74 11.42
CA ASP A 79 12.19 -1.80 10.89
C ASP A 79 10.73 -1.30 10.88
N VAL A 80 10.28 -0.82 9.71
CA VAL A 80 8.92 -0.28 9.51
C VAL A 80 7.93 -1.37 9.12
N ASN A 81 8.42 -2.45 8.51
CA ASN A 81 7.58 -3.50 7.95
C ASN A 81 7.38 -4.69 8.94
N ALA A 82 8.13 -4.73 10.04
CA ALA A 82 8.17 -5.74 11.10
C ALA A 82 8.67 -7.12 10.64
N ASP A 83 9.67 -7.15 9.74
CA ASP A 83 10.30 -8.39 9.27
C ASP A 83 11.69 -8.65 9.89
N CYS A 84 12.20 -7.74 10.74
CA CYS A 84 13.53 -7.81 11.34
C CYS A 84 14.67 -8.07 10.33
N ASP A 85 14.43 -7.79 9.05
CA ASP A 85 15.42 -7.78 7.98
C ASP A 85 15.88 -6.32 7.80
N SER A 86 17.02 -6.10 7.15
CA SER A 86 17.46 -4.76 6.77
C SER A 86 17.44 -4.55 5.25
N ALA A 87 16.84 -5.51 4.54
CA ALA A 87 16.67 -5.52 3.11
C ALA A 87 15.32 -4.87 2.71
N TYR A 88 15.39 -3.67 2.14
CA TYR A 88 14.20 -2.89 1.75
C TYR A 88 14.29 -2.32 0.33
N ILE A 89 13.20 -1.70 -0.12
CA ILE A 89 13.14 -0.96 -1.37
C ILE A 89 12.65 0.47 -1.12
N ASP A 90 12.94 1.36 -2.08
CA ASP A 90 12.12 2.54 -2.33
C ASP A 90 10.96 2.05 -3.20
N PRO A 91 9.77 1.78 -2.63
CA PRO A 91 8.70 1.15 -3.37
C PRO A 91 8.05 2.12 -4.35
N GLN A 92 7.67 1.60 -5.51
CA GLN A 92 6.91 2.31 -6.54
C GLN A 92 5.72 1.47 -6.96
N VAL A 93 4.55 2.11 -7.07
CA VAL A 93 3.31 1.44 -7.46
C VAL A 93 2.69 1.99 -8.73
N TYR A 94 2.09 1.10 -9.50
CA TYR A 94 1.23 1.45 -10.64
C TYR A 94 -0.09 0.68 -10.54
N LEU A 95 -1.20 1.39 -10.62
CA LEU A 95 -2.53 0.82 -10.68
C LEU A 95 -3.05 0.87 -12.12
N PHE A 96 -3.38 -0.29 -12.66
CA PHE A 96 -3.98 -0.44 -13.97
C PHE A 96 -5.41 -0.95 -13.87
N GLN A 97 -6.29 -0.52 -14.77
CA GLN A 97 -7.54 -1.19 -15.06
C GLN A 97 -7.31 -2.21 -16.16
N ARG A 98 -7.78 -3.44 -15.98
CA ARG A 98 -7.78 -4.46 -17.02
C ARG A 98 -9.00 -4.26 -17.90
N LEU A 99 -8.79 -3.96 -19.17
CA LEU A 99 -9.83 -3.81 -20.18
C LEU A 99 -10.35 -5.18 -20.66
N THR A 100 -11.45 -5.17 -21.41
CA THR A 100 -12.11 -6.39 -21.90
C THR A 100 -11.25 -7.19 -22.88
N ASP A 101 -10.36 -6.52 -23.61
CA ASP A 101 -9.36 -7.15 -24.50
C ASP A 101 -8.13 -7.68 -23.75
N GLY A 102 -8.10 -7.54 -22.42
CA GLY A 102 -7.01 -7.96 -21.56
C GLY A 102 -5.87 -6.94 -21.44
N SER A 103 -5.91 -5.84 -22.18
CA SER A 103 -4.92 -4.77 -22.08
C SER A 103 -5.01 -4.03 -20.74
N LEU A 104 -3.91 -3.42 -20.32
CA LEU A 104 -3.81 -2.67 -19.08
C LEU A 104 -3.83 -1.17 -19.38
N SER A 105 -4.85 -0.47 -18.89
CA SER A 105 -4.92 1.00 -18.93
C SER A 105 -4.44 1.57 -17.61
N LEU A 106 -3.51 2.54 -17.66
CA LEU A 106 -3.04 3.21 -16.44
C LEU A 106 -4.18 3.99 -15.79
N VAL A 107 -4.35 3.81 -14.48
CA VAL A 107 -5.28 4.58 -13.64
C VAL A 107 -4.50 5.57 -12.78
N ALA A 108 -3.39 5.11 -12.20
CA ALA A 108 -2.60 5.89 -11.26
C ALA A 108 -1.20 5.29 -11.05
N SER A 109 -0.28 6.10 -10.54
CA SER A 109 1.04 5.66 -10.07
C SER A 109 1.51 6.53 -8.92
N ASN A 110 2.20 5.92 -7.95
CA ASN A 110 2.85 6.55 -6.79
C ASN A 110 1.98 7.56 -5.99
N ASP A 111 2.61 8.34 -5.11
CA ASP A 111 2.06 9.36 -4.21
C ASP A 111 1.41 10.57 -4.89
N ASP A 112 1.39 10.60 -6.23
CA ASP A 112 0.92 11.73 -7.04
C ASP A 112 -0.57 12.04 -6.89
N THR A 113 -1.34 11.37 -6.02
CA THR A 113 -2.76 11.65 -5.92
C THR A 113 -3.42 11.06 -4.65
N GLY A 114 -4.00 11.97 -3.90
CA GLY A 114 -4.33 11.91 -2.48
C GLY A 114 -4.14 13.30 -1.86
N ASP A 115 -3.13 14.04 -2.33
CA ASP A 115 -2.91 15.47 -2.04
C ASP A 115 -3.81 16.41 -2.87
N ASP A 116 -4.51 15.88 -3.88
CA ASP A 116 -5.53 16.60 -4.65
C ASP A 116 -6.84 16.81 -3.86
N ASN A 117 -7.03 16.06 -2.77
CA ASN A 117 -8.14 16.24 -1.85
C ASN A 117 -7.61 16.48 -0.42
N SER A 118 -7.90 17.67 0.11
CA SER A 118 -7.45 18.10 1.45
C SER A 118 -7.88 17.16 2.60
N VAL A 119 -8.89 16.30 2.40
CA VAL A 119 -9.35 15.30 3.37
C VAL A 119 -8.36 14.12 3.51
N TYR A 120 -7.55 13.86 2.49
CA TYR A 120 -6.61 12.74 2.43
C TYR A 120 -5.14 13.16 2.51
N PHE A 121 -4.87 14.47 2.47
CA PHE A 121 -3.57 15.06 2.72
C PHE A 121 -2.92 14.45 3.97
N SER A 122 -1.65 14.05 3.86
CA SER A 122 -0.83 13.44 4.93
C SER A 122 -1.20 12.03 5.40
N ARG A 123 -2.26 11.37 4.88
CA ARG A 123 -2.65 10.02 5.35
C ARG A 123 -1.56 8.96 5.13
N GLY A 124 -0.86 9.02 4.00
CA GLY A 124 0.33 8.20 3.69
C GLY A 124 1.61 8.60 4.44
N ARG A 125 1.53 9.44 5.48
CA ARG A 125 2.66 9.82 6.34
C ARG A 125 2.43 9.48 7.81
N THR A 126 1.26 8.94 8.15
CA THR A 126 0.86 8.53 9.51
C THR A 126 0.63 7.02 9.59
N ASP A 127 1.28 6.27 8.72
CA ASP A 127 1.20 4.82 8.51
C ASP A 127 2.32 4.02 9.20
N GLY A 128 3.36 4.72 9.68
CA GLY A 128 4.57 4.14 10.25
C GLY A 128 5.80 4.29 9.36
N SER A 129 5.66 4.89 8.18
CA SER A 129 6.76 5.29 7.29
C SER A 129 7.69 6.27 7.98
N VAL A 130 8.99 6.11 7.76
CA VAL A 130 10.02 7.07 8.19
C VAL A 130 10.49 7.97 7.04
N SER A 131 10.05 7.68 5.81
CA SER A 131 10.39 8.42 4.60
C SER A 131 9.15 8.67 3.74
N ALA A 132 9.16 9.74 2.95
CA ALA A 132 8.15 10.00 1.93
C ALA A 132 8.31 9.13 0.66
N GLN A 133 9.33 8.28 0.62
CA GLN A 133 9.58 7.35 -0.49
C GLN A 133 8.70 6.10 -0.41
N ASP A 134 8.11 5.82 0.75
CA ASP A 134 7.12 4.78 0.87
C ASP A 134 5.84 5.19 0.11
N SER A 135 5.46 4.36 -0.87
CA SER A 135 4.36 4.62 -1.79
C SER A 135 3.01 4.60 -1.07
N TYR A 136 2.21 5.64 -1.30
CA TYR A 136 0.82 5.72 -0.87
C TYR A 136 -0.09 6.10 -2.05
N LEU A 137 -1.28 5.51 -2.14
CA LEU A 137 -2.23 5.80 -3.21
C LEU A 137 -3.67 5.70 -2.72
N ILE A 138 -4.52 6.70 -3.01
CA ILE A 138 -5.96 6.65 -2.73
C ILE A 138 -6.79 7.03 -3.96
N ARG A 139 -7.74 6.16 -4.36
CA ARG A 139 -8.59 6.37 -5.54
C ARG A 139 -10.03 5.97 -5.33
N GLN A 140 -10.94 6.75 -5.91
CA GLN A 140 -12.26 6.24 -6.22
C GLN A 140 -12.20 5.42 -7.51
N LEU A 141 -12.60 4.16 -7.44
CA LEU A 141 -12.64 3.21 -8.56
C LEU A 141 -14.07 2.79 -8.84
N SER A 142 -14.40 2.59 -10.12
CA SER A 142 -15.64 1.94 -10.51
C SER A 142 -15.52 0.42 -10.44
N GLN A 143 -16.65 -0.27 -10.54
CA GLN A 143 -16.69 -1.72 -10.70
C GLN A 143 -15.75 -2.17 -11.83
N GLY A 144 -14.96 -3.22 -11.59
CA GLY A 144 -14.01 -3.75 -12.58
C GLY A 144 -12.86 -4.55 -12.00
N THR A 145 -11.98 -5.00 -12.89
CA THR A 145 -10.74 -5.70 -12.54
C THR A 145 -9.56 -4.77 -12.69
N TYR A 146 -8.72 -4.72 -11.65
CA TYR A 146 -7.54 -3.89 -11.58
C TYR A 146 -6.30 -4.72 -11.31
N VAL A 147 -5.16 -4.27 -11.82
CA VAL A 147 -3.84 -4.84 -11.56
C VAL A 147 -3.00 -3.79 -10.86
N LEU A 148 -2.62 -4.06 -9.62
CA LEU A 148 -1.66 -3.26 -8.89
C LEU A 148 -0.28 -3.89 -9.06
N ALA A 149 0.65 -3.14 -9.63
CA ALA A 149 2.06 -3.51 -9.76
C ALA A 149 2.87 -2.81 -8.66
N VAL A 150 3.72 -3.56 -7.97
CA VAL A 150 4.65 -3.09 -6.94
C VAL A 150 6.07 -3.45 -7.39
N GLY A 151 6.94 -2.46 -7.46
CA GLY A 151 8.37 -2.67 -7.72
C GLY A 151 9.21 -1.65 -6.96
N ARG A 152 10.49 -1.55 -7.31
CA ARG A 152 11.41 -0.57 -6.71
C ARG A 152 11.66 0.60 -7.64
N TYR A 153 11.99 1.77 -7.09
CA TYR A 153 12.46 2.92 -7.86
C TYR A 153 13.84 2.68 -8.52
N PRO A 154 14.04 3.05 -9.80
CA PRO A 154 13.03 3.55 -10.74
C PRO A 154 12.17 2.41 -11.30
N LEU A 155 10.90 2.71 -11.57
CA LEU A 155 9.97 1.79 -12.23
C LEU A 155 9.18 2.54 -13.30
N SER A 156 9.38 2.20 -14.56
CA SER A 156 8.56 2.70 -15.66
C SER A 156 7.21 2.00 -15.74
N GLN A 157 6.20 2.68 -16.29
CA GLN A 157 4.87 2.11 -16.54
C GLN A 157 4.95 0.81 -17.37
N ALA A 158 5.80 0.78 -18.39
CA ALA A 158 5.97 -0.39 -19.25
C ALA A 158 6.56 -1.59 -18.48
N ALA A 159 7.57 -1.35 -17.64
CA ALA A 159 8.13 -2.36 -16.76
C ALA A 159 7.11 -2.88 -15.73
N ALA A 160 6.30 -1.97 -15.17
CA ALA A 160 5.25 -2.29 -14.22
C ALA A 160 4.18 -3.21 -14.85
N ALA A 161 3.73 -2.88 -16.07
CA ALA A 161 2.79 -3.70 -16.83
C ALA A 161 3.38 -5.07 -17.23
N ALA A 162 4.69 -5.13 -17.49
CA ALA A 162 5.40 -6.35 -17.92
C ALA A 162 5.84 -7.27 -16.75
N SER A 163 5.56 -6.90 -15.49
CA SER A 163 6.02 -7.61 -14.28
C SER A 163 7.55 -7.75 -14.18
N ARG A 164 8.30 -6.87 -14.85
CA ARG A 164 9.76 -6.97 -14.99
C ARG A 164 10.36 -5.61 -15.30
N SER A 165 11.30 -5.17 -14.46
CA SER A 165 12.03 -3.92 -14.66
C SER A 165 13.49 -4.14 -15.05
N THR A 166 13.90 -3.52 -16.16
CA THR A 166 15.30 -3.37 -16.56
C THR A 166 15.81 -1.96 -16.29
N ASP A 167 15.03 -1.14 -15.59
CA ASP A 167 15.33 0.27 -15.37
C ASP A 167 16.45 0.37 -14.33
N SER A 168 17.62 0.87 -14.74
CA SER A 168 18.78 1.16 -13.87
C SER A 168 19.17 0.02 -12.91
N VAL A 169 19.17 -1.24 -13.40
CA VAL A 169 19.43 -2.48 -12.62
C VAL A 169 20.74 -2.44 -11.81
N ASN A 170 21.73 -1.68 -12.29
CA ASN A 170 23.06 -1.59 -11.69
C ASN A 170 23.24 -0.37 -10.76
N ASP A 171 22.36 0.63 -10.88
CA ASP A 171 22.48 1.90 -10.16
C ASP A 171 21.55 1.95 -8.94
N PHE A 172 20.42 1.25 -9.04
CA PHE A 172 19.43 1.11 -7.99
C PHE A 172 19.10 -0.37 -7.81
N SER A 173 19.22 -0.88 -6.60
CA SER A 173 18.71 -2.20 -6.24
C SER A 173 17.96 -2.09 -4.92
N PRO A 174 17.30 -3.17 -4.48
CA PRO A 174 17.01 -3.32 -3.08
C PRO A 174 18.23 -2.98 -2.22
N TYR A 175 17.97 -2.27 -1.15
CA TYR A 175 18.97 -1.71 -0.25
C TYR A 175 19.16 -2.65 0.93
N PHE A 176 20.39 -2.78 1.39
CA PHE A 176 20.69 -3.45 2.65
C PHE A 176 21.79 -2.66 3.36
N CYS A 177 21.52 -2.10 4.54
CA CYS A 177 22.52 -1.41 5.37
C CYS A 177 23.52 -0.53 4.57
N MET A 178 23.01 0.40 3.74
CA MET A 178 23.78 1.28 2.84
C MET A 178 24.48 0.61 1.64
N ALA A 179 24.52 -0.72 1.55
CA ALA A 179 24.90 -1.46 0.35
C ALA A 179 23.73 -1.43 -0.65
N ARG A 180 23.87 -0.62 -1.71
CA ARG A 180 22.90 -0.52 -2.82
C ARG A 180 22.90 -1.76 -3.73
N LYS A 181 23.11 -2.96 -3.18
CA LYS A 181 23.26 -4.23 -3.95
C LYS A 181 22.64 -5.44 -3.26
N ALA A 182 21.58 -5.28 -2.47
CA ALA A 182 20.88 -6.44 -1.93
C ALA A 182 20.24 -7.27 -3.05
N SER A 183 20.20 -8.59 -2.86
CA SER A 183 19.59 -9.52 -3.82
C SER A 183 18.06 -9.50 -3.76
N TYR A 184 17.49 -8.97 -2.69
CA TYR A 184 16.06 -8.77 -2.50
C TYR A 184 15.77 -7.60 -1.56
N GLY A 185 14.51 -7.17 -1.50
CA GLY A 185 14.01 -6.26 -0.48
C GLY A 185 12.53 -6.50 -0.22
N ASN A 186 12.16 -6.49 1.05
CA ASN A 186 10.82 -6.81 1.51
C ASN A 186 9.97 -5.55 1.66
N TYR A 187 8.67 -5.70 1.44
CA TYR A 187 7.69 -4.65 1.69
C TYR A 187 6.42 -5.23 2.29
N LYS A 188 5.72 -4.43 3.08
CA LYS A 188 4.40 -4.73 3.62
C LYS A 188 3.40 -3.76 3.02
N MET A 189 2.39 -4.29 2.34
CA MET A 189 1.33 -3.53 1.72
C MET A 189 0.01 -3.71 2.47
N THR A 190 -0.65 -2.61 2.81
CA THR A 190 -2.03 -2.59 3.30
C THR A 190 -2.93 -2.02 2.20
N ILE A 191 -3.99 -2.76 1.85
CA ILE A 191 -5.02 -2.27 0.95
C ILE A 191 -6.35 -2.20 1.72
N ARG A 192 -7.02 -1.04 1.68
CA ARG A 192 -8.34 -0.81 2.25
C ARG A 192 -9.32 -0.45 1.14
N VAL A 193 -10.45 -1.15 1.09
CA VAL A 193 -11.53 -0.87 0.15
C VAL A 193 -12.77 -0.49 0.94
N GLN A 194 -13.20 0.76 0.82
CA GLN A 194 -14.44 1.28 1.36
C GLN A 194 -15.51 1.30 0.27
N SER A 195 -16.55 0.48 0.41
CA SER A 195 -17.61 0.37 -0.59
C SER A 195 -18.88 -0.23 -0.01
N THR A 196 -19.93 -0.44 -0.79
CA THR A 196 -21.11 -1.21 -0.36
C THR A 196 -20.87 -2.72 -0.27
N SER A 197 -19.75 -3.23 -0.79
CA SER A 197 -19.36 -4.64 -0.73
C SER A 197 -18.49 -4.94 0.49
N THR A 198 -18.72 -6.10 1.11
CA THR A 198 -17.91 -6.66 2.20
C THR A 198 -17.06 -7.85 1.74
N GLN A 199 -17.07 -8.17 0.45
CA GLN A 199 -16.32 -9.29 -0.10
C GLN A 199 -14.82 -8.98 -0.16
N ARG A 200 -14.00 -10.03 -0.09
CA ARG A 200 -12.57 -9.92 -0.41
C ARG A 200 -12.41 -9.47 -1.86
N PHE A 201 -11.51 -8.52 -2.08
CA PHE A 201 -11.29 -7.92 -3.39
C PHE A 201 -10.01 -8.45 -4.04
N LEU A 202 -9.03 -8.92 -3.27
CA LEU A 202 -7.76 -9.41 -3.79
C LEU A 202 -7.92 -10.87 -4.26
N THR A 203 -7.92 -11.08 -5.57
CA THR A 203 -8.16 -12.40 -6.18
C THR A 203 -6.89 -13.10 -6.63
N ASN A 204 -5.81 -12.35 -6.84
CA ASN A 204 -4.49 -12.90 -7.11
C ASN A 204 -3.43 -12.15 -6.31
N LYS A 205 -2.50 -12.90 -5.70
CA LYS A 205 -1.36 -12.40 -4.95
C LYS A 205 -0.06 -12.87 -5.61
N ALA A 206 0.97 -12.03 -5.59
CA ALA A 206 2.27 -12.36 -6.13
C ALA A 206 2.94 -13.55 -5.40
N ASN A 207 2.69 -13.71 -4.09
CA ASN A 207 3.28 -14.75 -3.24
C ASN A 207 4.82 -14.79 -3.30
N SER A 208 5.44 -13.60 -3.37
CA SER A 208 6.88 -13.41 -3.53
C SER A 208 7.67 -13.42 -2.21
N TYR A 209 6.98 -13.30 -1.07
CA TYR A 209 7.61 -13.09 0.22
C TYR A 209 8.56 -14.21 0.65
N VAL A 210 9.80 -13.85 0.99
CA VAL A 210 10.85 -14.82 1.39
C VAL A 210 10.90 -15.14 2.88
N GLY A 211 10.20 -14.37 3.71
CA GLY A 211 10.20 -14.54 5.17
C GLY A 211 10.84 -13.37 5.92
N ASN A 212 10.85 -13.50 7.25
CA ASN A 212 11.42 -12.53 8.18
C ASN A 212 12.68 -13.10 8.85
N SER A 213 13.48 -12.22 9.44
CA SER A 213 14.70 -12.56 10.17
C SER A 213 14.54 -12.50 11.70
N CYS A 214 13.30 -12.39 12.20
CA CYS A 214 13.02 -12.14 13.62
C CYS A 214 13.40 -13.27 14.58
N SER A 215 13.57 -14.51 14.09
CA SER A 215 13.92 -15.69 14.89
C SER A 215 15.31 -16.24 14.58
N VAL A 216 16.14 -15.47 13.86
CA VAL A 216 17.49 -15.89 13.49
C VAL A 216 18.39 -15.83 14.73
N PRO A 217 19.16 -16.89 15.07
CA PRO A 217 20.04 -16.88 16.22
C PRO A 217 21.04 -15.73 16.19
N SER A 218 21.38 -15.19 17.36
CA SER A 218 22.31 -14.04 17.48
C SER A 218 23.69 -14.29 16.86
N SER A 219 24.11 -15.55 16.77
CA SER A 219 25.35 -15.99 16.11
C SER A 219 25.31 -15.89 14.58
N VAL A 220 24.11 -15.78 13.99
CA VAL A 220 23.88 -15.57 12.55
C VAL A 220 23.54 -14.10 12.29
N THR A 221 22.89 -13.40 13.23
CA THR A 221 22.57 -11.96 13.10
C THR A 221 23.74 -11.03 13.42
N THR A 222 24.91 -11.54 13.82
CA THR A 222 26.10 -10.72 14.10
C THR A 222 26.58 -9.95 12.85
N GLU A 223 26.12 -10.32 11.65
CA GLU A 223 26.38 -9.60 10.40
C GLU A 223 25.40 -8.45 10.08
N CYS A 224 24.29 -8.31 10.82
CA CYS A 224 23.29 -7.24 10.60
C CYS A 224 23.19 -6.23 11.76
N VAL A 225 23.85 -6.46 12.89
CA VAL A 225 23.89 -5.48 13.99
C VAL A 225 25.05 -4.51 13.74
N TYR A 226 24.86 -3.54 12.87
CA TYR A 226 25.89 -2.54 12.64
C TYR A 226 25.82 -1.44 13.72
N ALA A 227 26.70 -1.53 14.71
CA ALA A 227 27.12 -0.35 15.47
C ALA A 227 28.14 0.41 14.62
N LEU A 228 27.76 1.57 14.08
CA LEU A 228 28.58 2.39 13.18
C LEU A 228 29.93 2.81 13.80
N PRO A 229 31.09 2.40 13.25
CA PRO A 229 32.34 3.13 13.44
C PRO A 229 32.54 4.13 12.29
N ALA A 230 33.35 5.16 12.54
CA ALA A 230 33.50 6.37 11.74
C ALA A 230 34.05 6.21 10.29
N ASN A 231 34.09 5.00 9.71
CA ASN A 231 34.67 4.77 8.38
C ASN A 231 33.84 3.79 7.52
N ILE A 232 32.75 4.34 6.96
CA ILE A 232 31.65 3.64 6.28
C ILE A 232 32.11 2.87 5.02
N GLY A 233 33.11 3.35 4.28
CA GLY A 233 33.47 2.83 2.96
C GLY A 233 34.21 1.49 2.97
N SER A 234 35.12 1.26 3.93
CA SER A 234 35.93 0.04 3.98
C SER A 234 35.26 -1.10 4.75
N ASP A 235 34.38 -0.76 5.68
CA ASP A 235 33.80 -1.76 6.58
C ASP A 235 32.58 -2.46 5.94
N ILE A 236 31.75 -1.77 5.16
CA ILE A 236 30.65 -2.40 4.38
C ILE A 236 31.17 -3.53 3.47
N LEU A 237 32.36 -3.36 2.88
CA LEU A 237 32.98 -4.38 2.02
C LEU A 237 33.58 -5.56 2.79
N ARG A 238 33.74 -5.44 4.12
CA ARG A 238 34.42 -6.43 4.97
C ARG A 238 33.47 -7.21 5.88
N THR A 239 32.36 -6.64 6.31
CA THR A 239 31.44 -7.25 7.30
C THR A 239 30.12 -7.78 6.75
N CYS A 240 29.70 -7.41 5.54
CA CYS A 240 28.48 -7.95 4.94
C CYS A 240 28.80 -9.24 4.16
N SER A 241 28.79 -10.40 4.83
CA SER A 241 29.12 -11.70 4.22
C SER A 241 27.89 -12.49 3.74
N TYR A 242 26.71 -11.86 3.65
CA TYR A 242 25.50 -12.56 3.24
C TYR A 242 25.40 -12.85 1.73
N ASP A 243 26.27 -12.25 0.89
CA ASP A 243 26.22 -12.38 -0.58
C ASP A 243 27.39 -13.19 -1.17
N LYS A 244 27.56 -14.42 -0.69
CA LYS A 244 28.31 -15.47 -1.43
C LYS A 244 27.41 -16.54 -2.03
N THR A 245 26.09 -16.42 -1.89
CA THR A 245 25.11 -17.42 -2.31
C THR A 245 24.39 -17.10 -3.61
N ILE A 246 24.71 -15.98 -4.26
CA ILE A 246 24.26 -15.67 -5.63
C ILE A 246 25.47 -15.38 -6.53
N TYR A 247 26.29 -16.41 -6.74
CA TYR A 247 27.06 -16.58 -7.97
C TYR A 247 26.47 -17.76 -8.75
#